data_AF-A0A846H8A7-F1
#
_entry.id   AF-A0A846H8A7-F1
#
_cell.length_a   1.000
_cell.length_b   1.000
_cell.length_c   1.000
_cell.angle_alpha   90.00
_cell.angle_beta   90.00
_cell.angle_gamma   90.00
#
_symmetry.space_group_name_H-M   'P 1'
#
loop_
_entity.id
_entity.type
_entity.pdbx_description
1 polymer ?
#
loop_
_entity_poly.entity_id
_entity_poly.type
_entity_poly.pdbx_seq_one_letter_code
_entity_poly.pdbx_strand_id
1 'polypeptide(L)'
;MDTSSEITRNNIDTVLALLPILSSKKANLYNIQTESLTLDPYSYSKEFEKFIKALYEENFVIFFDWVTWQNEDQRVQHPELLNYADICT
;
A
#
# COMPACT_ATOMS: atom_id res chain seq x y z
N MET A 1 6.28 -12.26 -13.40
CA MET A 1 5.30 -11.42 -14.12
C MET A 1 5.71 -10.00 -13.80
N ASP A 2 6.32 -9.31 -14.77
CA ASP A 2 6.62 -7.87 -14.67
C ASP A 2 5.32 -7.11 -14.39
N THR A 3 5.25 -6.32 -13.32
CA THR A 3 4.11 -5.41 -13.09
C THR A 3 4.52 -4.06 -12.50
N SER A 4 5.73 -3.57 -12.80
CA SER A 4 5.97 -2.13 -12.65
C SER A 4 5.32 -1.37 -13.82
N SER A 5 4.02 -1.13 -13.71
CA SER A 5 3.28 -0.28 -14.64
C SER A 5 3.70 1.17 -14.44
N GLU A 6 4.16 1.82 -15.52
CA GLU A 6 4.54 3.23 -15.49
C GLU A 6 3.38 4.11 -14.99
N ILE A 7 3.65 4.97 -14.00
CA ILE A 7 2.64 5.90 -13.47
C ILE A 7 2.34 6.96 -14.52
N THR A 8 1.08 7.02 -14.95
CA THR A 8 0.60 8.01 -15.90
C THR A 8 0.05 9.24 -15.17
N ARG A 9 -0.12 10.34 -15.92
CA ARG A 9 -0.81 11.53 -15.42
C ARG A 9 -2.22 11.25 -14.92
N ASN A 10 -2.96 10.37 -15.62
CA ASN A 10 -4.31 10.01 -15.22
C ASN A 10 -4.34 9.29 -13.87
N ASN A 11 -3.35 8.43 -13.61
CA ASN A 11 -3.18 7.78 -12.30
C ASN A 11 -3.00 8.81 -11.18
N ILE A 12 -2.15 9.81 -11.42
CA ILE A 12 -1.92 10.91 -10.49
C ILE A 12 -3.21 11.70 -10.24
N ASP A 13 -3.89 12.11 -11.31
CA ASP A 13 -5.12 12.91 -11.20
C ASP A 13 -6.22 12.17 -10.41
N THR A 14 -6.36 10.85 -10.60
CA THR A 14 -7.30 10.00 -9.85
C THR A 14 -6.98 10.00 -8.34
N VAL A 15 -5.72 9.80 -7.96
CA VAL A 15 -5.32 9.79 -6.53
C VAL A 15 -5.47 11.18 -5.92
N LEU A 16 -5.09 12.24 -6.65
CA LEU A 16 -5.21 13.62 -6.18
C LEU A 16 -6.66 14.03 -5.91
N ALA A 17 -7.63 13.49 -6.66
CA ALA A 17 -9.05 13.72 -6.43
C ALA A 17 -9.54 13.23 -5.05
N LEU A 18 -8.79 12.32 -4.40
CA LEU A 18 -9.10 11.77 -3.08
C LEU A 18 -8.44 12.53 -1.93
N LEU A 19 -7.47 13.42 -2.19
CA LEU A 19 -6.81 14.23 -1.15
C LEU A 19 -7.73 15.10 -0.28
N PRO A 20 -8.89 15.60 -0.77
CA PRO A 20 -9.83 16.32 0.09
C PRO A 20 -10.29 15.51 1.30
N ILE A 21 -10.31 14.16 1.20
CA ILE A 21 -10.61 13.25 2.32
C ILE A 21 -9.60 13.43 3.46
N LEU A 22 -8.33 13.71 3.14
CA LEU A 22 -7.27 13.91 4.13
C LEU A 22 -7.24 15.33 4.70
N SER A 23 -7.82 16.28 3.98
CA SER A 23 -7.70 17.72 4.28
C SER A 23 -8.76 18.25 5.25
N SER A 24 -9.85 17.50 5.45
CA SER A 24 -10.91 17.91 6.37
C SER A 24 -10.55 17.58 7.82
N LYS A 25 -10.57 18.58 8.70
CA LYS A 25 -10.44 18.38 10.16
C LYS A 25 -11.54 17.49 10.76
N LYS A 26 -12.61 17.23 10.01
CA LYS A 26 -13.72 16.36 10.39
C LYS A 26 -13.71 15.02 9.65
N ALA A 27 -12.69 14.74 8.85
CA ALA A 27 -12.59 13.46 8.16
C ALA A 27 -12.42 12.34 9.18
N ASN A 28 -13.30 11.35 9.09
CA ASN A 28 -13.13 10.12 9.83
C ASN A 28 -12.22 9.20 9.03
N LEU A 29 -10.99 8.95 9.50
CA LEU A 29 -10.01 8.13 8.78
C LEU A 29 -9.97 6.68 9.28
N TYR A 30 -10.50 6.43 10.48
CA TYR A 30 -10.51 5.13 11.10
C TYR A 30 -11.73 4.95 12.00
N ASN A 31 -12.15 3.71 12.21
CA ASN A 31 -13.17 3.35 13.18
C ASN A 31 -12.50 2.63 14.35
N ILE A 32 -13.04 2.84 15.55
CA ILE A 32 -12.66 2.06 16.72
C ILE A 32 -13.56 0.83 16.76
N GLN A 33 -12.95 -0.34 16.73
CA GLN A 33 -13.64 -1.61 16.83
C GLN A 33 -13.90 -1.91 18.31
N THR A 34 -15.17 -2.06 18.67
CA THR A 34 -15.59 -2.32 20.06
C THR A 34 -15.85 -3.80 20.34
N GLU A 35 -15.64 -4.66 19.34
CA GLU A 35 -15.88 -6.09 19.44
C GLU A 35 -14.70 -6.81 20.09
N SER A 36 -15.01 -7.70 21.03
CA SER A 36 -14.05 -8.33 21.96
C SER A 36 -12.99 -9.25 21.32
N LEU A 37 -13.01 -9.47 20.00
CA LEU A 37 -12.15 -10.44 19.30
C LEU A 37 -11.25 -9.79 18.25
N THR A 38 -11.10 -8.47 18.27
CA THR A 38 -10.28 -7.75 17.29
C THR A 38 -8.85 -7.61 17.82
N LEU A 39 -7.89 -8.20 17.10
CA LEU A 39 -6.44 -8.07 17.39
C LEU A 39 -5.96 -6.61 17.26
N ASP A 40 -6.62 -5.84 16.40
CA ASP A 40 -6.39 -4.41 16.22
C ASP A 40 -7.69 -3.64 16.58
N PRO A 41 -7.66 -2.74 17.57
CA PRO A 41 -8.82 -1.95 17.94
C PRO A 41 -9.18 -0.88 16.90
N TYR A 42 -8.40 -0.73 15.82
CA TYR A 42 -8.66 0.23 14.76
C TYR A 42 -8.90 -0.48 13.42
N SER A 43 -9.82 0.07 12.61
CA SER A 43 -9.94 -0.26 11.19
C SER A 43 -9.97 1.02 10.38
N TYR A 44 -9.54 0.98 9.12
CA TYR A 44 -9.71 2.13 8.24
C TYR A 44 -11.20 2.46 8.05
N SER A 45 -11.51 3.74 7.93
CA SER A 45 -12.85 4.15 7.50
C SER A 45 -13.08 3.76 6.04
N LYS A 46 -14.35 3.60 5.62
CA LYS A 46 -14.68 3.27 4.23
C LYS A 46 -14.16 4.34 3.26
N GLU A 47 -14.11 5.59 3.70
CA GLU A 47 -13.57 6.71 2.93
C GLU A 47 -12.06 6.58 2.75
N PHE A 48 -11.33 6.19 3.80
CA PHE A 48 -9.89 6.02 3.73
C PHE A 48 -9.49 4.72 2.99
N GLU A 49 -10.29 3.65 3.10
CA GLU A 49 -10.12 2.43 2.29
C GLU A 49 -10.16 2.73 0.78
N LYS A 50 -11.02 3.66 0.33
CA LYS A 50 -11.05 4.08 -1.09
C LYS A 50 -9.74 4.70 -1.54
N PHE A 51 -9.10 5.50 -0.68
CA PHE A 51 -7.81 6.08 -0.96
C PHE A 51 -6.72 5.01 -1.06
N ILE A 52 -6.66 4.09 -0.10
CA ILE A 52 -5.70 2.97 -0.13
C ILE A 52 -5.90 2.14 -1.40
N LYS A 53 -7.15 1.78 -1.71
CA LYS A 53 -7.49 1.01 -2.91
C LYS A 53 -7.04 1.71 -4.20
N ALA A 54 -7.27 3.02 -4.30
CA ALA A 54 -6.80 3.80 -5.45
C ALA A 54 -5.27 3.76 -5.59
N LEU A 55 -4.50 3.74 -4.50
CA LEU A 55 -3.04 3.63 -4.60
C LEU A 55 -2.60 2.30 -5.24
N TYR A 56 -3.27 1.19 -4.92
CA TYR A 56 -2.99 -0.10 -5.55
C TYR A 56 -3.49 -0.15 -7.01
N GLU A 57 -4.69 0.36 -7.29
CA GLU A 57 -5.29 0.34 -8.64
C GLU A 57 -4.59 1.28 -9.62
N GLU A 58 -3.99 2.37 -9.13
CA GLU A 58 -3.33 3.41 -9.93
C GLU A 58 -1.79 3.24 -9.96
N ASN A 59 -1.28 2.04 -9.66
CA ASN A 59 0.14 1.66 -9.76
C ASN A 59 1.10 2.40 -8.82
N PHE A 60 0.61 3.03 -7.75
CA PHE A 60 1.45 3.69 -6.75
C PHE A 60 2.00 2.72 -5.71
N VAL A 61 1.31 1.60 -5.47
CA VAL A 61 1.72 0.57 -4.53
C VAL A 61 1.74 -0.76 -5.26
N ILE A 62 2.89 -1.42 -5.20
CA ILE A 62 3.04 -2.80 -5.68
C ILE A 62 2.53 -3.77 -4.61
N PHE A 63 1.93 -4.88 -5.06
CA PHE A 63 1.61 -5.96 -4.15
C PHE A 63 2.91 -6.55 -3.60
N PHE A 64 3.03 -6.58 -2.28
CA PHE A 64 4.17 -7.16 -1.60
C PHE A 64 3.80 -8.51 -1.02
N ASP A 65 4.49 -9.56 -1.47
CA ASP A 65 4.30 -10.91 -0.93
C ASP A 65 5.12 -11.09 0.35
N TRP A 66 4.47 -10.79 1.47
CA TRP A 66 5.06 -10.95 2.81
C TRP A 66 5.46 -12.39 3.14
N VAL A 67 4.80 -13.40 2.55
CA VAL A 67 5.09 -14.80 2.81
C VAL A 67 6.40 -15.18 2.12
N THR A 68 6.53 -14.81 0.85
CA THR A 68 7.74 -15.07 0.07
C THR A 68 8.93 -14.25 0.58
N TRP A 69 8.69 -13.05 1.11
CA TRP A 69 9.74 -12.18 1.66
C TRP A 69 10.59 -12.84 2.75
N GLN A 70 10.03 -13.75 3.56
CA GLN A 70 10.83 -14.44 4.59
C GLN A 70 11.98 -15.26 3.99
N ASN A 71 11.85 -15.73 2.74
CA ASN A 71 12.91 -16.44 2.05
C ASN A 71 13.93 -15.46 1.43
N GLU A 72 13.51 -14.25 1.12
CA GLU A 72 14.37 -13.19 0.56
C GLU A 72 15.27 -12.52 1.63
N ASP A 73 14.90 -12.58 2.91
CA ASP A 73 15.72 -12.07 4.03
C ASP A 73 17.13 -12.70 4.11
N GLN A 74 17.30 -13.92 3.61
CA GLN A 74 18.61 -14.55 3.50
C GLN A 74 19.57 -13.74 2.61
N ARG A 75 19.05 -12.99 1.63
CA ARG A 75 19.86 -12.11 0.76
C ARG A 75 20.38 -10.88 1.48
N VAL A 76 19.76 -10.44 2.57
CA VAL A 76 20.26 -9.33 3.39
C VAL A 76 21.60 -9.71 4.06
N GLN A 77 21.79 -10.99 4.37
CA GLN A 77 23.05 -11.53 4.91
C GLN A 77 24.12 -11.76 3.83
N HIS A 78 23.75 -11.62 2.55
CA HIS A 78 24.60 -11.84 1.38
C HIS A 78 24.52 -10.62 0.45
N PRO A 79 25.22 -9.51 0.78
CA PRO A 79 25.12 -8.24 0.06
C PRO A 79 25.35 -8.34 -1.45
N GLU A 80 26.12 -9.32 -1.90
CA GLU A 80 26.34 -9.66 -3.30
C GLU A 80 25.05 -10.06 -4.05
N LEU A 81 24.05 -10.59 -3.35
CA LEU A 81 22.75 -10.99 -3.88
C LEU A 81 21.77 -9.82 -3.98
N LEU A 82 22.06 -8.67 -3.34
CA LEU A 82 21.20 -7.47 -3.40
C LEU A 82 21.18 -6.83 -4.78
N ASN A 83 22.24 -6.99 -5.59
CA ASN A 83 22.23 -6.55 -6.99
C ASN A 83 21.26 -7.36 -7.88
N TYR A 84 20.78 -8.49 -7.37
CA TYR A 84 19.74 -9.32 -7.98
C TYR A 84 18.39 -9.19 -7.26
N ALA A 85 18.31 -8.34 -6.23
CA ALA A 85 17.06 -7.95 -5.58
C ALA A 85 16.51 -6.71 -6.32
N ASP A 86 16.00 -6.97 -7.52
CA ASP A 86 15.06 -6.16 -8.30
C ASP A 86 15.35 -4.65 -8.49
N ILE A 87 16.13 -4.35 -9.54
CA ILE A 87 15.85 -3.21 -10.45
C ILE A 87 14.98 -3.67 -11.64
N CYS A 88 14.62 -4.95 -11.71
CA CYS A 88 13.79 -5.52 -12.77
C CYS A 88 12.86 -6.60 -12.20
N THR A 89 11.66 -6.24 -11.75
CA THR A 89 10.37 -6.84 -12.19
C THR A 89 9.16 -6.17 -11.55
#